data_AF-A0AA38CKD7-F1
#
_entry.id   AF-A0AA38CKD7-F1
#
_cell.length_a   1.000
_cell.length_b   1.000
_cell.length_c   1.000
_cell.angle_alpha   90.00
_cell.angle_beta   90.00
_cell.angle_gamma   90.00
#
_symmetry.space_group_name_H-M   'P 1'
#
loop_
_entity.id
_entity.type
_entity.pdbx_description
1 polymer ?
#
loop_
_entity_poly.entity_id
_entity_poly.type
_entity_poly.pdbx_seq_one_letter_code
_entity_poly.pdbx_strand_id
1 'polypeptide(L)'
;VTGEAEYADDVPMPLTGLHAALVLSKKPHARIRYIDDSAAKLVPGFEGFFTAKDIPGGNDIGPVRNDEELFASEFVTCVGH
;
A
#
# COMPACT_ATOMS: atom_id res chain seq x y z
N VAL A 1 -7.73 -1.57 35.47
CA VAL A 1 -7.05 -1.65 34.16
C VAL A 1 -6.26 -0.36 33.97
N THR A 2 -4.97 -0.45 33.63
CA THR A 2 -3.99 0.67 33.72
C THR A 2 -3.64 1.30 32.37
N GLY A 3 -3.85 0.59 31.25
CA GLY A 3 -3.48 1.08 29.90
C GLY A 3 -2.00 0.90 29.56
N GLU A 4 -1.27 0.07 30.32
CA GLU A 4 0.18 -0.15 30.15
C GLU A 4 0.54 -1.25 29.14
N ALA A 5 -0.46 -1.91 28.54
CA ALA A 5 -0.19 -2.90 27.50
C ALA A 5 0.19 -2.17 26.21
N GLU A 6 1.38 -2.48 25.69
CA GLU A 6 1.87 -1.92 24.42
C GLU A 6 1.32 -2.70 23.22
N TYR A 7 0.69 -1.97 22.29
CA TYR A 7 0.28 -2.45 20.99
C TYR A 7 1.15 -1.83 19.89
N ALA A 8 1.02 -2.31 18.66
CA ALA A 8 1.91 -1.91 17.56
C ALA A 8 1.95 -0.39 17.31
N ASP A 9 0.83 0.32 17.54
CA ASP A 9 0.72 1.76 17.33
C ASP A 9 1.12 2.60 18.57
N ASP A 10 1.38 1.94 19.71
CA ASP A 10 1.86 2.60 20.93
C ASP A 10 3.39 2.77 20.92
N VAL A 11 4.07 2.06 20.02
CA VAL A 11 5.53 2.14 19.88
C VAL A 11 5.90 3.53 19.34
N PRO A 12 6.74 4.30 20.05
CA PRO A 12 7.15 5.63 19.59
C PRO A 12 7.80 5.58 18.20
N MET A 13 7.28 6.37 17.26
CA MET A 13 7.86 6.48 15.94
C MET A 13 9.22 7.20 16.00
N PRO A 14 10.23 6.75 15.24
CA PRO A 14 11.48 7.50 15.07
C PRO A 14 11.22 8.90 14.51
N LEU A 15 12.09 9.87 14.81
CA LEU A 15 11.94 11.25 14.31
C LEU A 15 11.91 11.34 12.76
N THR A 16 12.53 10.38 12.08
CA THR A 16 12.55 10.27 10.61
C THR A 16 11.54 9.25 10.08
N GLY A 17 10.61 8.78 10.92
CA GLY A 17 9.58 7.83 10.52
C GLY A 17 8.61 8.47 9.53
N LEU A 18 8.08 7.64 8.64
CA LEU A 18 7.09 8.05 7.65
C LEU A 18 5.77 7.33 7.90
N HIS A 19 4.67 8.00 7.52
CA HIS A 19 3.36 7.37 7.45
C HIS A 19 3.09 6.93 6.01
N ALA A 20 2.41 5.79 5.88
CA ALA A 20 1.99 5.26 4.59
C ALA A 20 0.51 4.88 4.63
N ALA A 21 -0.14 4.93 3.47
CA ALA A 21 -1.51 4.51 3.29
C ALA A 21 -1.67 3.84 1.92
N LEU A 22 -2.63 2.92 1.82
CA LEU A 22 -2.95 2.26 0.56
C LEU A 22 -3.92 3.11 -0.28
N VAL A 23 -3.68 3.14 -1.58
CA VAL A 23 -4.65 3.64 -2.56
C VAL A 23 -5.37 2.45 -3.15
N LEU A 24 -6.65 2.30 -2.78
CA LEU A 24 -7.41 1.09 -3.08
C LEU A 24 -8.31 1.25 -4.31
N SER A 25 -8.52 0.14 -5.01
CA SER A 25 -9.45 0.01 -6.11
C SER A 25 -10.88 0.38 -5.69
N LYS A 26 -11.51 1.21 -6.53
CA LYS A 26 -12.95 1.52 -6.44
C LYS A 26 -13.80 0.64 -7.36
N LYS A 27 -13.18 -0.32 -8.06
CA LYS A 27 -13.83 -1.16 -9.07
C LYS A 27 -13.72 -2.63 -8.66
N PRO A 28 -14.80 -3.43 -8.79
CA PRO A 28 -14.78 -4.83 -8.40
C PRO A 28 -13.93 -5.68 -9.34
N HIS A 29 -13.82 -5.33 -10.62
CA HIS A 29 -12.90 -5.99 -11.55
C HIS A 29 -12.60 -5.04 -12.72
N ALA A 30 -11.34 -4.71 -12.97
CA ALA A 30 -10.96 -3.81 -14.06
C ALA A 30 -9.48 -3.95 -14.43
N ARG A 31 -9.12 -3.57 -15.66
CA ARG A 31 -7.73 -3.43 -16.09
C ARG A 31 -7.20 -2.04 -15.74
N ILE A 32 -6.04 -1.96 -15.10
CA ILE A 32 -5.31 -0.72 -14.84
C ILE A 32 -4.71 -0.27 -16.17
N ARG A 33 -5.11 0.92 -16.65
CA ARG A 33 -4.59 1.49 -17.90
C ARG A 33 -3.39 2.38 -17.65
N TYR A 34 -3.48 3.22 -16.62
CA TYR A 34 -2.41 4.06 -16.12
C TYR A 34 -2.73 4.49 -14.69
N ILE A 35 -1.71 4.94 -13.96
CA ILE A 35 -1.81 5.58 -12.65
C ILE A 35 -1.14 6.93 -12.78
N ASP A 36 -1.81 7.99 -12.31
CA ASP A 36 -1.29 9.35 -12.30
C ASP A 36 -1.12 9.81 -10.85
N ASP A 37 0.13 10.00 -10.43
CA ASP A 37 0.53 10.42 -9.09
C ASP A 37 0.96 11.90 -9.03
N SER A 38 0.76 12.65 -10.13
CA SER A 38 1.19 14.05 -10.25
C SER A 38 0.61 14.94 -9.15
N ALA A 39 -0.65 14.75 -8.79
CA ALA A 39 -1.28 15.50 -7.71
C ALA A 39 -0.68 15.16 -6.33
N ALA A 40 -0.33 13.89 -6.09
CA ALA A 40 0.25 13.46 -4.81
C ALA A 40 1.62 14.07 -4.59
N LYS A 41 2.45 14.15 -5.64
CA LYS A 41 3.78 14.77 -5.63
C LYS A 41 3.80 16.24 -5.25
N LEU A 42 2.66 16.93 -5.36
CA LEU A 42 2.52 18.34 -5.01
C LEU A 42 2.13 18.56 -3.55
N VAL A 43 1.78 17.51 -2.82
CA VAL A 43 1.36 17.60 -1.41
C VAL A 43 2.59 17.81 -0.52
N PRO A 44 2.60 18.83 0.37
CA PRO A 44 3.68 19.00 1.34
C PRO A 44 3.89 17.75 2.19
N GLY A 45 5.14 17.28 2.30
CA GLY A 45 5.49 16.06 3.03
C GLY A 45 5.34 14.77 2.21
N PHE A 46 5.13 14.86 0.90
CA PHE A 46 5.17 13.70 0.02
C PHE A 46 6.60 13.13 -0.08
N GLU A 47 6.78 11.89 0.37
CA GLU A 47 8.06 11.18 0.31
C GLU A 47 8.09 10.08 -0.76
N GLY A 48 6.93 9.58 -1.20
CA GLY A 48 6.89 8.54 -2.23
C GLY A 48 5.51 8.02 -2.58
N PHE A 49 5.44 7.40 -3.76
CA PHE A 49 4.32 6.61 -4.25
C PHE A 49 4.89 5.32 -4.85
N PHE A 50 4.40 4.18 -4.41
CA PHE A 50 4.95 2.88 -4.74
C PHE A 50 3.89 2.02 -5.42
N THR A 51 4.31 1.28 -6.43
CA THR A 51 3.50 0.38 -7.25
C THR A 51 4.13 -1.00 -7.31
N ALA A 52 3.48 -1.94 -8.00
CA ALA A 52 4.03 -3.27 -8.28
C ALA A 52 5.44 -3.23 -8.91
N LYS A 53 5.78 -2.14 -9.63
CA LYS A 53 7.09 -1.98 -10.30
C LYS A 53 8.23 -1.64 -9.35
N ASP A 54 7.91 -1.16 -8.15
CA ASP A 54 8.88 -0.67 -7.18
C ASP A 54 9.28 -1.75 -6.17
N ILE A 55 8.69 -2.95 -6.27
CA ILE A 55 9.01 -4.09 -5.42
C ILE A 55 10.35 -4.70 -5.87
N PRO A 56 11.39 -4.73 -5.01
CA PRO A 56 12.70 -5.28 -5.39
C PRO A 56 12.71 -6.81 -5.62
N GLY A 57 11.65 -7.51 -5.19
CA GLY A 57 11.47 -8.96 -5.30
C GLY A 57 10.18 -9.35 -6.02
N GLY A 58 9.55 -10.44 -5.58
CA GLY A 58 8.26 -10.88 -6.11
C GLY A 58 7.10 -10.04 -5.57
N ASN A 59 6.07 -9.83 -6.39
CA ASN A 59 4.83 -9.16 -6.01
C ASN A 59 3.76 -10.13 -5.45
N ASP A 60 4.08 -11.42 -5.36
CA ASP A 60 3.12 -12.44 -4.91
C ASP A 60 3.10 -12.58 -3.37
N ILE A 61 1.92 -12.56 -2.76
CA ILE A 61 1.73 -12.64 -1.29
C ILE A 61 0.82 -13.78 -0.84
N GLY A 62 0.21 -14.51 -1.76
CA GLY A 62 -0.70 -15.59 -1.43
C GLY A 62 0.02 -16.69 -0.61
N PRO A 63 -0.46 -17.03 0.60
CA PRO A 63 0.29 -17.87 1.55
C PRO A 63 0.28 -19.37 1.20
N VAL A 64 -0.72 -19.82 0.43
CA VAL A 64 -0.88 -21.22 0.01
C VAL A 64 -0.49 -21.40 -1.46
N ARG A 65 -0.85 -20.42 -2.29
CA ARG A 65 -0.62 -20.36 -3.73
C ARG A 65 -0.21 -18.93 -4.07
N ASN A 66 0.64 -18.77 -5.07
CA ASN A 66 1.05 -17.45 -5.54
C ASN A 66 0.01 -16.90 -6.53
N ASP A 67 -1.19 -16.60 -6.04
CA ASP A 67 -2.34 -16.11 -6.81
C ASP A 67 -2.88 -14.75 -6.33
N GLU A 68 -2.22 -14.14 -5.35
CA GLU A 68 -2.53 -12.81 -4.83
C GLU A 68 -1.31 -11.89 -5.00
N GLU A 69 -1.53 -10.71 -5.58
CA GLU A 69 -0.52 -9.66 -5.71
C GLU A 69 -0.57 -8.71 -4.49
N LEU A 70 0.60 -8.22 -4.04
CA LEU A 70 0.68 -7.17 -3.01
C LEU A 70 0.11 -5.84 -3.53
N PHE A 71 0.57 -5.44 -4.72
CA PHE A 71 0.02 -4.30 -5.45
C PHE A 71 -0.48 -4.78 -6.81
N ALA A 72 -1.73 -4.48 -7.15
CA ALA A 72 -2.28 -4.82 -8.46
C ALA A 72 -1.39 -4.29 -9.61
N SER A 73 -0.91 -5.20 -10.47
CA SER A 73 0.00 -4.83 -11.57
C SER A 73 -0.75 -4.54 -12.88
N GLU A 74 -1.73 -5.38 -13.23
CA GLU A 74 -2.52 -5.27 -14.46
C GLU A 74 -4.03 -5.21 -14.22
N PHE A 75 -4.56 -6.01 -13.30
CA PHE A 75 -5.98 -6.09 -13.01
C PHE A 75 -6.26 -5.94 -11.52
N VAL A 76 -7.30 -5.19 -11.20
CA VAL A 76 -7.94 -5.24 -9.87
C VAL A 76 -9.04 -6.30 -9.91
N THR A 77 -9.18 -7.04 -8.82
CA THR A 77 -10.09 -8.21 -8.69
C THR A 77 -11.18 -8.02 -7.64
N CYS A 78 -11.12 -6.95 -6.85
CA CYS A 78 -12.18 -6.54 -5.93
C CYS A 78 -12.12 -5.01 -5.66
N VAL A 79 -13.16 -4.49 -5.01
CA VAL A 79 -13.10 -3.17 -4.38
C VAL A 79 -12.29 -3.32 -3.10
N GLY A 80 -11.29 -2.47 -2.91
CA GLY A 80 -10.35 -2.61 -1.80
C GLY A 80 -9.06 -3.36 -2.15
N HIS A 81 -8.89 -3.82 -3.40
CA HIS A 81 -7.61 -4.29 -3.92
C HIS A 81 -6.62 -3.12 -3.94
#